data_AF-A0A2V6MLF3-F1
#
_entry.id   AF-A0A2V6MLF3-F1
#
_cell.length_a   1.000
_cell.length_b   1.000
_cell.length_c   1.000
_cell.angle_alpha   90.00
_cell.angle_beta   90.00
_cell.angle_gamma   90.00
#
_symmetry.space_group_name_H-M   'P 1'
#
loop_
_entity.id
_entity.type
_entity.pdbx_description
1 polymer ?
#
loop_
_entity_poly.entity_id
_entity_poly.type
_entity_poly.pdbx_seq_one_letter_code
_entity_poly.pdbx_strand_id
1 'polypeptide(L)'
;MPNLHSSDGATYLLQVLVSAFLAILFVQSGIDKIVDRRGNLEWLKGHFAKSPLAGIVPLMVTAITILEIGAGMLSAIGCGLIIFSRNSTLAFYG
;
A
#
# COMPACT_ATOMS: atom_id res chain seq x y z
N MET A 1 -18.29 15.26 16.77
CA MET A 1 -16.97 15.13 16.12
C MET A 1 -15.91 15.13 17.21
N PRO A 2 -14.89 14.26 17.15
CA PRO A 2 -13.85 14.22 18.18
C PRO A 2 -13.10 15.56 18.24
N ASN A 3 -12.75 16.02 19.44
CA ASN A 3 -11.95 17.22 19.61
C ASN A 3 -10.55 16.96 19.01
N LEU A 4 -10.19 17.70 17.96
CA LEU A 4 -8.94 17.50 17.23
C LEU A 4 -7.69 17.75 18.08
N HIS A 5 -7.83 18.51 19.16
CA HIS A 5 -6.74 18.80 20.11
C HIS A 5 -6.62 17.72 21.20
N SER A 6 -7.49 16.71 21.20
CA SER A 6 -7.36 15.53 22.07
C SER A 6 -6.49 14.46 21.40
N SER A 7 -5.77 13.69 22.20
CA SER A 7 -4.94 12.57 21.73
C SER A 7 -5.75 11.54 20.93
N ASP A 8 -7.01 11.30 21.30
CA ASP A 8 -7.91 10.38 20.61
C ASP A 8 -8.34 10.92 19.23
N GLY A 9 -8.65 12.22 19.16
CA GLY A 9 -8.97 12.89 17.91
C GLY A 9 -7.79 12.91 16.93
N ALA A 10 -6.58 13.19 17.44
CA ALA A 10 -5.36 13.13 16.67
C ALA A 10 -5.06 11.72 16.15
N THR A 11 -5.20 10.70 17.01
CA THR A 11 -5.01 9.29 16.63
C THR A 11 -5.98 8.86 15.55
N TYR A 12 -7.26 9.23 15.69
CA TYR A 12 -8.27 8.95 14.68
C TYR A 12 -7.93 9.58 13.32
N LEU A 13 -7.54 10.86 13.30
CA LEU A 13 -7.13 11.53 12.06
C LEU A 13 -5.93 10.85 11.43
N LEU A 14 -4.91 10.50 12.23
CA LEU A 14 -3.73 9.80 11.74
C LEU A 14 -4.10 8.45 11.12
N GLN A 15 -4.96 7.67 11.77
CA GLN A 15 -5.43 6.39 11.23
C GLN A 15 -6.10 6.57 9.86
N VAL A 16 -7.00 7.55 9.71
CA VAL A 16 -7.66 7.81 8.43
C VAL A 16 -6.66 8.26 7.36
N LEU A 17 -5.80 9.23 7.69
CA LEU A 17 -4.87 9.82 6.72
C LEU A 17 -3.81 8.82 6.27
N VAL A 18 -3.24 8.05 7.19
CA VAL A 18 -2.26 7.01 6.87
C VAL A 18 -2.92 5.90 6.06
N SER A 19 -4.09 5.42 6.46
CA SER A 19 -4.82 4.38 5.72
C SER A 19 -5.17 4.83 4.30
N ALA A 20 -5.60 6.08 4.12
CA ALA A 20 -5.86 6.66 2.81
C ALA A 20 -4.57 6.80 1.97
N PHE A 21 -3.48 7.27 2.58
CA PHE A 21 -2.19 7.39 1.91
C PHE A 21 -1.67 6.03 1.42
N LEU A 22 -1.69 5.01 2.26
CA LEU A 22 -1.25 3.65 1.91
C LEU A 22 -2.15 3.03 0.84
N ALA A 23 -3.47 3.22 0.94
CA ALA A 23 -4.41 2.77 -0.07
C ALA A 23 -4.07 3.36 -1.44
N ILE A 24 -3.90 4.69 -1.52
CA ILE A 24 -3.58 5.37 -2.78
C ILE A 24 -2.23 4.88 -3.31
N LEU A 25 -1.18 4.94 -2.47
CA LEU A 25 0.18 4.57 -2.85
C LEU A 25 0.26 3.14 -3.40
N PHE A 26 -0.26 2.17 -2.66
CA PHE A 26 -0.12 0.76 -3.02
C PHE A 26 -1.07 0.33 -4.13
N VAL A 27 -2.30 0.84 -4.18
CA VAL A 27 -3.22 0.55 -5.30
C VAL A 27 -2.67 1.16 -6.60
N GLN A 28 -2.19 2.40 -6.58
CA GLN A 28 -1.60 3.01 -7.78
C GLN A 28 -0.34 2.26 -8.23
N SER A 29 0.57 1.95 -7.31
CA SER A 29 1.80 1.19 -7.61
C SER A 29 1.51 -0.23 -8.13
N GLY A 30 0.54 -0.92 -7.53
CA GLY A 30 0.15 -2.27 -7.93
C GLY A 30 -0.55 -2.29 -9.29
N ILE A 31 -1.46 -1.35 -9.55
CA ILE A 31 -2.11 -1.23 -10.86
C ILE A 31 -1.07 -0.90 -11.94
N ASP A 32 -0.15 0.02 -11.67
CA ASP A 32 0.94 0.35 -12.60
C ASP A 32 1.78 -0.89 -12.97
N LYS A 33 2.15 -1.72 -11.98
CA LYS A 33 2.88 -2.98 -12.25
C LYS A 33 2.10 -4.03 -13.04
N ILE A 34 0.76 -3.96 -13.03
CA ILE A 34 -0.09 -4.83 -13.86
C ILE A 34 -0.19 -4.27 -15.28
N VAL A 35 -0.42 -2.96 -15.42
CA VAL A 35 -0.65 -2.29 -16.70
C VAL A 35 0.65 -2.08 -17.48
N ASP A 36 1.69 -1.53 -16.85
CA ASP A 36 3.04 -1.40 -17.41
C ASP A 36 4.04 -2.34 -16.74
N ARG A 37 3.74 -3.64 -16.83
CA ARG A 37 4.60 -4.68 -16.28
C ARG A 37 5.97 -4.73 -16.95
N ARG A 38 6.05 -4.41 -18.25
CA ARG A 38 7.30 -4.45 -19.01
C ARG A 38 8.25 -3.34 -18.57
N GLY A 39 7.77 -2.10 -18.47
CA GLY A 39 8.59 -0.98 -17.99
C GLY A 39 9.13 -1.23 -16.59
N ASN A 40 8.27 -1.71 -15.68
CA ASN A 40 8.67 -2.08 -14.32
C ASN A 40 9.75 -3.19 -14.28
N LEU A 41 9.62 -4.22 -15.12
CA LEU A 41 10.62 -5.29 -15.22
C LEU A 41 11.95 -4.80 -15.79
N GLU A 42 11.93 -3.96 -16.83
CA GLU A 42 13.13 -3.39 -17.44
C GLU A 42 13.89 -2.50 -16.45
N TRP A 43 13.18 -1.62 -15.73
CA TRP A 43 13.76 -0.75 -14.71
C TRP A 43 14.39 -1.57 -13.56
N LEU A 44 13.65 -2.54 -12.99
CA LEU A 44 14.15 -3.36 -11.89
C LEU A 44 15.28 -4.30 -12.30
N LYS A 45 15.25 -4.88 -13.51
CA LYS A 45 16.36 -5.69 -14.02
C LYS A 45 17.62 -4.84 -14.17
N GLY A 46 17.49 -3.60 -14.65
CA GLY A 46 18.61 -2.65 -14.71
C GLY A 46 19.15 -2.30 -13.32
N HIS A 47 18.25 -1.99 -12.37
CA HIS A 47 18.62 -1.66 -11.00
C HIS A 47 19.38 -2.80 -10.30
N PHE A 48 18.90 -4.04 -10.43
CA PHE A 48 19.48 -5.22 -9.78
C PHE A 48 20.54 -5.96 -10.61
N ALA A 49 20.95 -5.44 -11.77
CA ALA A 49 21.84 -6.14 -12.72
C ALA A 49 23.18 -6.62 -12.12
N LYS A 50 23.69 -5.91 -11.09
CA LYS A 50 24.96 -6.25 -10.40
C LYS A 50 24.75 -6.94 -9.05
N SER A 51 23.54 -7.40 -8.76
CA SER A 51 23.18 -8.02 -7.49
C SER A 51 22.96 -9.54 -7.65
N PRO A 52 23.07 -10.32 -6.56
CA PRO A 52 22.68 -11.73 -6.56
C PRO A 52 21.19 -11.96 -6.89
N LEU A 53 20.35 -10.91 -6.83
CA LEU A 53 18.91 -10.98 -7.03
C LEU A 53 18.50 -10.83 -8.51
N ALA A 54 19.44 -10.56 -9.42
CA ALA A 54 19.16 -10.29 -10.84
C ALA A 54 18.30 -11.39 -11.51
N GLY A 55 18.51 -12.66 -11.15
CA GLY A 55 17.78 -13.80 -11.70
C GLY A 55 16.33 -13.93 -11.19
N ILE A 56 16.01 -13.36 -10.03
CA ILE A 56 14.68 -13.49 -9.40
C ILE A 56 13.84 -12.22 -9.51
N VAL A 57 14.32 -11.16 -10.17
CA VAL A 57 13.57 -9.90 -10.38
C VAL A 57 12.15 -10.13 -10.90
N PRO A 58 11.88 -11.00 -11.90
CA PRO A 58 10.52 -11.23 -12.37
C PRO A 58 9.59 -11.82 -11.30
N LEU A 59 10.13 -12.68 -10.43
CA LEU A 59 9.39 -13.24 -9.30
C LEU A 59 9.14 -12.15 -8.25
N MET A 60 10.15 -11.33 -7.94
CA MET A 60 10.01 -10.20 -7.00
C MET A 60 8.92 -9.22 -7.46
N VAL A 61 8.87 -8.86 -8.74
CA VAL A 61 7.82 -8.00 -9.30
C VAL A 61 6.44 -8.61 -9.11
N THR A 62 6.31 -9.92 -9.32
CA THR A 62 5.02 -10.61 -9.11
C THR A 62 4.62 -10.58 -7.64
N ALA A 63 5.54 -10.95 -6.75
CA ALA A 63 5.30 -11.00 -5.31
C ALA A 63 4.95 -9.62 -4.75
N ILE A 64 5.71 -8.58 -5.10
CA ILE A 64 5.45 -7.22 -4.62
C ILE A 64 4.12 -6.69 -5.16
N THR A 65 3.76 -6.98 -6.42
CA THR A 65 2.46 -6.57 -6.97
C THR A 65 1.29 -7.17 -6.20
N ILE A 66 1.37 -8.47 -5.83
CA ILE A 66 0.34 -9.13 -5.03
C ILE A 66 0.24 -8.49 -3.63
N LEU A 67 1.39 -8.24 -3.00
CA LEU A 67 1.43 -7.60 -1.69
C LEU A 67 0.90 -6.16 -1.74
N GLU A 68 1.27 -5.37 -2.75
CA GLU A 68 0.79 -3.99 -2.92
C GLU A 68 -0.72 -3.94 -3.16
N ILE A 69 -1.26 -4.79 -4.04
CA ILE A 69 -2.70 -4.83 -4.27
C ILE A 69 -3.44 -5.31 -3.01
N GLY A 70 -2.93 -6.33 -2.33
CA GLY A 70 -3.50 -6.81 -1.06
C GLY A 70 -3.51 -5.75 0.03
N ALA A 71 -2.34 -5.17 0.31
CA ALA A 71 -2.16 -4.10 1.29
C ALA A 71 -3.02 -2.88 0.95
N GLY A 72 -2.96 -2.40 -0.29
CA GLY A 72 -3.73 -1.25 -0.77
C GLY A 72 -5.25 -1.46 -0.64
N MET A 73 -5.77 -2.65 -0.93
CA MET A 73 -7.18 -2.98 -0.71
C MET A 73 -7.55 -3.00 0.78
N LEU A 74 -6.72 -3.61 1.63
CA LEU A 74 -6.95 -3.67 3.07
C LEU A 74 -6.92 -2.26 3.68
N SER A 75 -5.97 -1.40 3.31
CA SER A 75 -5.92 -0.01 3.74
C SER A 75 -7.09 0.81 3.18
N ALA A 76 -7.58 0.53 1.97
CA ALA A 76 -8.74 1.24 1.40
C ALA A 76 -10.04 0.90 2.15
N ILE A 77 -10.32 -0.39 2.35
CA ILE A 77 -11.49 -0.86 3.08
C ILE A 77 -11.38 -0.45 4.55
N GLY A 78 -10.19 -0.60 5.14
CA GLY A 78 -9.87 -0.18 6.50
C GLY A 78 -10.10 1.31 6.73
N CYS A 79 -9.74 2.17 5.78
CA CYS A 79 -10.02 3.61 5.84
C CYS A 79 -11.53 3.87 5.94
N GLY A 80 -12.33 3.19 5.12
CA GLY A 80 -13.80 3.23 5.22
C GLY A 80 -14.31 2.77 6.59
N LEU A 81 -13.80 1.65 7.10
CA LEU A 81 -14.21 1.11 8.41
C LEU A 81 -13.83 2.03 9.58
N ILE A 82 -12.70 2.73 9.52
CA ILE A 82 -12.33 3.73 10.52
C ILE A 82 -13.37 4.87 10.51
N ILE A 83 -13.75 5.37 9.33
CA ILE A 83 -14.69 6.49 9.18
C ILE A 83 -16.09 6.12 9.66
N PHE A 84 -16.61 4.95 9.25
CA PHE A 84 -18.00 4.56 9.53
C PHE A 84 -18.18 3.80 10.84
N SER A 85 -17.19 3.00 11.26
CA SER A 85 -17.31 2.05 12.37
C SER A 85 -16.24 2.22 13.45
N ARG A 86 -15.33 3.21 13.35
CA ARG A 86 -14.20 3.41 14.28
C ARG A 86 -13.28 2.19 14.41
N ASN A 87 -13.33 1.26 13.45
CA ASN A 87 -12.56 0.02 13.51
C ASN A 87 -11.33 0.12 12.60
N SER A 88 -10.14 0.13 13.21
CA SER A 88 -8.85 0.23 12.52
C SER A 88 -8.18 -1.12 12.23
N THR A 89 -8.81 -2.24 12.59
CA THR A 89 -8.21 -3.59 12.48
C THR A 89 -7.79 -3.91 11.05
N LEU A 90 -8.65 -3.62 10.08
CA LEU A 90 -8.36 -3.94 8.69
C LEU A 90 -7.30 -2.98 8.09
N ALA A 91 -7.34 -1.71 8.48
CA ALA A 91 -6.33 -0.72 8.11
C ALA A 91 -4.94 -1.05 8.70
N PHE A 92 -4.90 -1.75 9.83
CA PHE A 92 -3.64 -2.20 10.45
C PHE A 92 -2.99 -3.35 9.68
N TYR A 93 -3.78 -4.20 9.02
CA TYR A 93 -3.26 -5.32 8.23
C TYR A 93 -2.83 -4.94 6.82
N GLY A 94 -3.28 -3.78 6.31
CA GLY A 94 -2.88 -3.27 5.00
C GLY A 94 -1.79 -2.24 5.09
#